data_AF-A0A7C1PFS4-F1
#
_entry.id   AF-A0A7C1PFS4-F1
#
_cell.length_a   1.000
_cell.length_b   1.000
_cell.length_c   1.000
_cell.angle_alpha   90.00
_cell.angle_beta   90.00
_cell.angle_gamma   90.00
#
_symmetry.space_group_name_H-M   'P 1'
#
loop_
_entity.id
_entity.type
_entity.pdbx_description
1 polymer ?
#
loop_
_entity_poly.entity_id
_entity_poly.type
_entity_poly.pdbx_seq_one_letter_code
_entity_poly.pdbx_strand_id
1 'polypeptide(L)'
;MVEAARRAKEKGYTYLDCYSPYPVGEAADALGFPKSEMGTVMFLGGLTGAVSGFLMQYWANAYGYSLNIGSRPYFSWPSFVPVTFEMMVLTAALTGLFGLIAICGLPCYYHPLFHSERFARATRDRFFLCIEASDPRFDPVATREFLQSLQPLSVEEVPE
;
A
#
# COMPACT_ATOMS: atom_id res chain seq x y z
N MET A 1 -11.74 16.57 -9.86
CA MET A 1 -11.39 15.83 -8.63
C MET A 1 -10.25 16.50 -7.88
N VAL A 2 -9.06 16.70 -8.48
CA VAL A 2 -7.89 17.32 -7.81
C VAL A 2 -8.23 18.67 -7.16
N GLU A 3 -8.84 19.59 -7.91
CA GLU A 3 -9.28 20.89 -7.38
C GLU A 3 -10.33 20.76 -6.26
N ALA A 4 -11.23 19.78 -6.36
CA ALA A 4 -12.23 19.51 -5.33
C ALA A 4 -11.58 18.99 -4.03
N ALA A 5 -10.62 18.08 -4.14
CA ALA A 5 -9.84 17.57 -3.01
C ALA A 5 -9.03 18.69 -2.34
N ARG A 6 -8.39 19.54 -3.14
CA ARG A 6 -7.65 20.71 -2.64
C ARG A 6 -8.56 21.67 -1.88
N ARG A 7 -9.73 22.02 -2.43
CA ARG A 7 -10.71 22.88 -1.75
C ARG A 7 -11.27 22.25 -0.47
N ALA A 8 -11.48 20.93 -0.47
CA ALA A 8 -11.92 20.21 0.73
C ALA A 8 -10.86 20.30 1.84
N LYS A 9 -9.58 20.16 1.48
CA LYS A 9 -8.46 20.33 2.39
C LYS A 9 -8.23 21.78 2.84
N GLU A 10 -8.46 22.77 1.97
CA GLU A 10 -8.44 24.20 2.33
C GLU A 10 -9.58 24.56 3.29
N LYS A 11 -10.76 23.94 3.09
CA LYS A 11 -11.84 23.94 4.09
C LYS A 11 -11.50 23.14 5.34
N GLY A 12 -10.39 22.42 5.36
CA GLY A 12 -9.77 21.63 6.43
C GLY A 12 -10.64 20.53 7.01
N TYR A 13 -11.30 19.81 6.11
CA TYR A 13 -11.60 18.40 6.32
C TYR A 13 -10.27 17.62 6.32
N THR A 14 -10.14 16.67 7.24
CA THR A 14 -8.96 15.83 7.43
C THR A 14 -9.18 14.39 6.98
N TYR A 15 -10.40 13.86 7.12
CA TYR A 15 -10.75 12.50 6.70
C TYR A 15 -11.40 12.54 5.31
N LEU A 16 -10.53 12.59 4.31
CA LEU A 16 -10.87 12.74 2.90
C LEU A 16 -10.25 11.60 2.11
N ASP A 17 -11.03 10.98 1.24
CA ASP A 17 -10.55 9.97 0.29
C ASP A 17 -10.96 10.31 -1.14
N CYS A 18 -10.06 10.01 -2.09
CA CYS A 18 -10.35 10.10 -3.51
C CYS A 18 -10.26 8.72 -4.15
N TYR A 19 -11.33 8.34 -4.86
CA TYR A 19 -11.39 7.09 -5.60
C TYR A 19 -11.34 7.41 -7.10
N SER A 20 -10.35 6.83 -7.78
CA SER A 20 -10.14 7.00 -9.22
C SER A 20 -9.86 5.65 -9.90
N PRO A 21 -10.25 5.49 -11.18
CA PRO A 21 -10.06 4.24 -11.91
C PRO A 21 -8.59 3.99 -12.29
N TYR A 22 -7.76 5.02 -12.22
CA TYR A 22 -6.33 4.97 -12.48
C TYR A 22 -5.58 5.87 -11.49
N PRO A 23 -4.27 5.69 -11.30
CA PRO A 23 -3.50 6.49 -10.35
C PRO A 23 -3.38 7.94 -10.83
N VAL A 24 -3.86 8.88 -10.01
CA VAL A 24 -3.73 10.33 -10.23
C VAL A 24 -2.80 10.87 -9.16
N GLY A 25 -1.51 11.07 -9.50
CA GLY A 25 -0.50 11.56 -8.54
C GLY A 25 -0.90 12.88 -7.89
N GLU A 26 -1.41 13.82 -8.68
CA GLU A 26 -1.87 15.14 -8.21
C GLU A 26 -2.99 15.06 -7.16
N ALA A 27 -3.82 14.00 -7.19
CA ALA A 27 -4.86 13.80 -6.20
C ALA A 27 -4.28 13.33 -4.86
N ALA A 28 -3.25 12.47 -4.90
CA ALA A 28 -2.54 12.04 -3.71
C ALA A 28 -1.81 13.21 -3.03
N ASP A 29 -1.21 14.10 -3.83
CA ASP A 29 -0.58 15.33 -3.34
C ASP A 29 -1.61 16.31 -2.77
N ALA A 30 -2.79 16.43 -3.40
CA ALA A 30 -3.88 17.27 -2.92
C ALA A 30 -4.44 16.78 -1.58
N LEU A 31 -4.61 15.47 -1.40
CA LEU A 31 -4.96 14.86 -0.11
C LEU A 31 -3.82 15.02 0.91
N GLY A 32 -2.58 15.00 0.43
CA GLY A 32 -1.35 15.11 1.22
C GLY A 32 -1.06 13.85 2.01
N PHE A 33 -1.14 12.71 1.33
CA PHE A 33 -0.68 11.46 1.91
C PHE A 33 0.79 11.56 2.33
N PRO A 34 1.16 10.99 3.49
CA PRO A 34 2.55 10.88 3.87
C PRO A 34 3.29 9.98 2.88
N LYS A 35 4.62 10.17 2.78
CA LYS A 35 5.47 9.27 2.01
C LYS A 35 5.33 7.85 2.56
N SER A 36 5.15 6.88 1.67
CA SER A 36 5.01 5.47 2.04
C SER A 36 6.29 4.94 2.69
N GLU A 37 6.15 4.27 3.84
CA GLU A 37 7.26 3.62 4.56
C GLU A 37 7.63 2.24 3.99
N MET A 38 6.98 1.82 2.91
CA MET A 38 7.17 0.50 2.28
C MET A 38 8.61 0.20 1.89
N GLY A 39 9.38 1.21 1.48
CA GLY A 39 10.79 1.03 1.13
C GLY A 39 11.62 0.48 2.29
N THR A 40 11.40 0.98 3.50
CA THR A 40 12.11 0.54 4.71
C THR A 40 11.70 -0.89 5.10
N VAL A 41 10.40 -1.20 5.00
CA VAL A 41 9.87 -2.54 5.31
C VAL A 41 10.45 -3.60 4.38
N MET A 42 10.45 -3.34 3.07
CA MET A 42 11.01 -4.26 2.07
C MET A 42 12.53 -4.42 2.21
N PHE A 43 13.24 -3.34 2.56
CA PHE A 43 14.68 -3.39 2.81
C PHE A 43 15.02 -4.30 3.99
N LEU A 44 14.32 -4.15 5.12
CA LEU A 44 14.52 -5.02 6.28
C LEU A 44 14.15 -6.47 5.95
N GLY A 45 13.06 -6.69 5.21
CA GLY A 45 12.68 -8.01 4.72
C GLY A 45 13.78 -8.68 3.89
N GLY A 46 14.28 -7.98 2.87
CA GLY A 46 15.37 -8.48 2.03
C GLY A 46 16.67 -8.74 2.81
N LEU A 47 17.03 -7.86 3.75
CA LEU A 47 18.21 -8.05 4.59
C LEU A 47 18.11 -9.32 5.44
N THR A 48 16.93 -9.57 6.03
CA THR A 48 16.71 -10.81 6.81
C THR A 48 16.79 -12.07 5.95
N GLY A 49 16.28 -12.02 4.71
CA GLY A 49 16.43 -13.11 3.74
C GLY A 49 17.86 -13.36 3.28
N ALA A 50 18.62 -12.30 3.02
CA ALA A 50 20.03 -12.42 2.65
C ALA A 50 20.84 -13.06 3.79
N VAL A 51 20.68 -12.57 5.02
CA VAL A 51 21.39 -13.08 6.20
C VAL A 51 21.00 -14.53 6.48
N SER A 52 19.70 -14.85 6.49
CA SER A 52 19.23 -16.22 6.71
C SER A 52 19.67 -17.18 5.60
N GLY A 53 19.59 -16.78 4.33
CA GLY A 53 20.02 -17.59 3.19
C GLY A 53 21.52 -17.88 3.21
N PHE A 54 22.34 -16.90 3.59
CA PHE A 54 23.78 -17.09 3.73
C PHE A 54 24.11 -18.00 4.93
N LEU A 55 23.52 -17.75 6.10
CA LEU A 55 23.73 -18.54 7.31
C LEU A 55 23.27 -19.99 7.14
N MET A 56 22.14 -20.22 6.47
CA MET A 56 21.64 -21.57 6.17
C MET A 56 22.64 -22.38 5.35
N GLN A 57 23.19 -21.79 4.28
CA GLN A 57 24.16 -22.45 3.43
C GLN A 57 25.48 -22.71 4.16
N TYR A 58 25.94 -21.73 4.95
CA TYR A 58 27.13 -21.89 5.77
C TYR A 58 26.95 -23.00 6.80
N TRP A 59 25.82 -23.02 7.50
CA TRP A 59 25.51 -24.04 8.50
C TRP A 59 25.45 -25.43 7.87
N ALA A 60 24.79 -25.58 6.72
CA ALA A 60 24.68 -26.86 6.03
C ALA A 60 26.04 -27.43 5.59
N ASN A 61 26.93 -26.59 5.04
CA ASN A 61 28.22 -27.01 4.52
C ASN A 61 29.30 -27.19 5.61
N ALA A 62 29.26 -26.40 6.68
CA ALA A 62 30.30 -26.42 7.72
C ALA A 62 29.95 -27.34 8.92
N TYR A 63 28.68 -27.40 9.32
CA TYR A 63 28.27 -28.07 10.55
C TYR A 63 27.25 -29.19 10.34
N GLY A 64 26.31 -29.02 9.41
CA GLY A 64 25.22 -29.99 9.19
C GLY A 64 25.72 -31.30 8.61
N TYR A 65 26.27 -31.25 7.39
CA TYR A 65 26.86 -32.42 6.75
C TYR A 65 27.91 -31.99 5.73
N SER A 66 29.18 -32.05 6.15
CA SER A 66 30.31 -31.62 5.35
C SER A 66 30.59 -32.61 4.21
N LEU A 67 30.13 -32.29 3.00
CA LEU A 67 30.39 -33.06 1.78
C LEU A 67 31.61 -32.51 1.05
N ASN A 68 32.57 -33.39 0.73
CA ASN A 68 33.66 -33.03 -0.17
C ASN A 68 33.18 -33.12 -1.63
N ILE A 69 32.74 -31.98 -2.18
CA ILE A 69 32.26 -31.87 -3.58
C ILE A 69 33.31 -31.11 -4.40
N GLY A 70 33.98 -31.83 -5.31
CA GLY A 70 34.94 -31.23 -6.23
C GLY A 70 36.15 -30.57 -5.56
N SER A 71 36.56 -31.05 -4.37
CA SER A 71 37.68 -30.51 -3.57
C SER A 71 37.55 -29.03 -3.19
N ARG A 72 36.34 -28.47 -3.24
CA ARG A 72 36.09 -27.06 -2.90
C ARG A 72 36.14 -26.84 -1.38
N PRO A 73 36.58 -25.65 -0.91
CA PRO A 73 36.50 -25.32 0.50
C PRO A 73 35.05 -25.34 1.00
N TYR A 74 34.84 -25.83 2.23
CA TYR A 74 33.51 -25.81 2.88
C TYR A 74 32.92 -24.39 2.96
N PHE A 75 33.77 -23.37 3.01
CA PHE A 75 33.39 -21.97 2.87
C PHE A 75 33.63 -21.47 1.43
N SER A 76 32.78 -21.90 0.50
CA SER A 76 32.80 -21.43 -0.89
C SER A 76 31.87 -20.23 -1.09
N TRP A 77 32.21 -19.09 -0.48
CA TRP A 77 31.37 -17.88 -0.49
C TRP A 77 30.88 -17.44 -1.88
N PRO A 78 31.62 -17.58 -3.01
CA PRO A 78 31.11 -17.20 -4.33
C PRO A 78 29.97 -18.12 -4.81
N SER A 79 29.99 -19.39 -4.40
CA SER A 79 28.91 -20.34 -4.74
C SER A 79 27.64 -20.08 -3.95
N PHE A 80 27.72 -19.36 -2.82
CA PHE A 80 26.55 -19.02 -1.99
C PHE A 80 25.81 -17.77 -2.46
N VAL A 81 26.44 -16.95 -3.31
CA VAL A 81 25.88 -15.69 -3.80
C VAL A 81 24.54 -15.88 -4.52
N PRO A 82 24.39 -16.82 -5.49
CA PRO A 82 23.12 -16.97 -6.22
C PRO A 82 21.95 -17.30 -5.29
N VAL A 83 22.12 -18.26 -4.37
CA VAL A 83 21.06 -18.65 -3.44
C VAL A 83 20.75 -17.53 -2.44
N THR A 84 21.77 -16.82 -1.96
CA THR A 84 21.58 -15.67 -1.06
C THR A 84 20.79 -14.55 -1.74
N PHE A 85 21.09 -14.28 -3.01
CA PHE A 85 20.37 -13.31 -3.82
C PHE A 85 18.90 -13.71 -4.01
N GLU A 86 18.62 -14.96 -4.36
CA GLU A 86 17.24 -15.43 -4.52
C GLU A 86 16.45 -15.35 -3.20
N MET A 87 17.08 -15.72 -2.07
CA MET A 87 16.45 -15.60 -0.74
C MET A 87 16.17 -14.14 -0.36
N MET A 88 17.08 -13.23 -0.69
CA MET A 88 16.88 -11.79 -0.51
C MET A 88 15.69 -11.28 -1.33
N VAL A 89 15.63 -11.61 -2.62
CA VAL A 89 14.56 -11.16 -3.52
C VAL A 89 13.20 -11.76 -3.11
N LEU A 90 13.17 -13.05 -2.76
CA LEU A 90 11.96 -13.73 -2.31
C LEU A 90 11.37 -13.08 -1.05
N THR A 91 12.20 -12.88 -0.03
CA THR A 91 11.75 -12.28 1.23
C THR A 91 11.39 -10.80 1.08
N ALA A 92 12.12 -10.03 0.27
CA ALA A 92 11.76 -8.65 -0.06
C ALA A 92 10.41 -8.58 -0.79
N ALA A 93 10.15 -9.48 -1.74
CA ALA A 93 8.88 -9.53 -2.47
C ALA A 93 7.71 -9.92 -1.55
N LEU A 94 7.90 -10.93 -0.70
CA LEU A 94 6.87 -11.36 0.26
C LEU A 94 6.56 -10.26 1.29
N THR A 95 7.59 -9.63 1.86
CA THR A 95 7.39 -8.50 2.79
C THR A 95 6.75 -7.30 2.11
N GLY A 96 7.06 -7.03 0.83
CA GLY A 96 6.36 -6.04 0.03
C GLY A 96 4.87 -6.36 -0.16
N LEU A 97 4.54 -7.61 -0.50
CA LEU A 97 3.15 -8.05 -0.67
C LEU A 97 2.36 -7.95 0.65
N PHE A 98 2.88 -8.55 1.72
CA PHE A 98 2.19 -8.55 3.02
C PHE A 98 2.17 -7.15 3.66
N GLY A 99 3.22 -6.35 3.45
CA GLY A 99 3.27 -4.96 3.89
C GLY A 99 2.23 -4.11 3.18
N LEU A 100 2.07 -4.27 1.87
CA LEU A 100 1.03 -3.57 1.10
C LEU A 100 -0.36 -3.94 1.61
N ILE A 101 -0.63 -5.23 1.79
CA ILE A 101 -1.91 -5.74 2.29
C ILE A 101 -2.21 -5.13 3.67
N ALA A 102 -1.23 -5.13 4.58
CA ALA A 102 -1.39 -4.59 5.94
C ALA A 102 -1.61 -3.06 5.96
N ILE A 103 -0.82 -2.29 5.21
CA ILE A 103 -0.91 -0.82 5.21
C ILE A 103 -2.19 -0.34 4.52
N CYS A 104 -2.61 -1.00 3.44
CA CYS A 104 -3.86 -0.68 2.75
C CYS A 104 -5.11 -1.24 3.45
N GLY A 105 -4.98 -1.96 4.57
CA GLY A 105 -6.12 -2.56 5.29
C GLY A 105 -6.84 -3.64 4.49
N LEU A 106 -6.14 -4.32 3.59
CA LEU A 106 -6.67 -5.46 2.84
C LEU A 106 -6.50 -6.76 3.64
N PRO A 107 -7.34 -7.79 3.45
CA PRO A 107 -8.56 -7.82 2.65
C PRO A 107 -9.73 -7.13 3.38
N CYS A 108 -10.25 -6.07 2.79
CA CYS A 108 -11.47 -5.41 3.26
C CYS A 108 -12.67 -5.97 2.48
N TYR A 109 -13.40 -6.92 3.08
CA TYR A 109 -14.54 -7.56 2.43
C TYR A 109 -15.79 -6.67 2.40
N TYR A 110 -15.90 -5.73 3.34
CA TYR A 110 -17.02 -4.81 3.44
C TYR A 110 -16.52 -3.38 3.64
N HIS A 111 -16.89 -2.51 2.73
CA HIS A 111 -16.71 -1.06 2.85
C HIS A 111 -18.06 -0.38 2.58
N PRO A 112 -18.54 0.55 3.43
CA PRO A 112 -19.87 1.16 3.30
C PRO A 112 -20.14 1.76 1.90
N LEU A 113 -19.10 2.31 1.27
CA LEU A 113 -19.17 2.86 -0.10
C LEU A 113 -19.62 1.88 -1.18
N PHE A 114 -19.48 0.56 -0.96
CA PHE A 114 -19.96 -0.44 -1.91
C PHE A 114 -21.49 -0.55 -1.98
N HIS A 115 -22.23 0.05 -1.04
CA HIS A 115 -23.69 0.10 -1.08
C HIS A 115 -24.23 1.05 -2.17
N SER A 116 -23.48 2.10 -2.52
CA SER A 116 -23.89 3.01 -3.60
C SER A 116 -23.72 2.34 -4.97
N GLU A 117 -24.81 2.18 -5.72
CA GLU A 117 -24.77 1.64 -7.09
C GLU A 117 -23.85 2.47 -8.02
N ARG A 118 -23.67 3.76 -7.70
CA ARG A 118 -22.82 4.66 -8.46
C ARG A 118 -21.34 4.38 -8.23
N PHE A 119 -20.97 3.94 -7.03
CA PHE A 119 -19.58 3.64 -6.69
C PHE A 119 -19.01 2.48 -7.51
N ALA A 120 -19.85 1.59 -8.06
CA ALA A 120 -19.42 0.57 -9.02
C ALA A 120 -18.73 1.16 -10.27
N ARG A 121 -18.94 2.46 -10.57
CA ARG A 121 -18.27 3.18 -11.65
C ARG A 121 -16.91 3.77 -11.28
N ALA A 122 -16.52 3.73 -10.00
CA ALA A 122 -15.22 4.24 -9.52
C ALA A 122 -14.05 3.54 -10.21
N THR A 123 -14.18 2.25 -10.52
CA THR A 123 -13.17 1.46 -11.24
C THR A 123 -13.31 1.53 -12.76
N ARG A 124 -14.34 2.22 -13.29
CA ARG A 124 -14.63 2.28 -14.74
C ARG A 124 -14.33 3.63 -15.37
N ASP A 125 -15.13 4.64 -15.03
CA ASP A 125 -15.18 5.91 -15.77
C ASP A 125 -15.35 7.15 -14.87
N ARG A 126 -15.53 6.97 -13.55
CA ARG A 126 -15.90 8.07 -12.64
C ARG A 126 -14.89 8.26 -11.51
N PHE A 127 -14.84 9.50 -11.06
CA PHE A 127 -14.00 9.96 -9.95
C PHE A 127 -14.89 10.32 -8.78
N PHE A 128 -14.52 9.88 -7.58
CA PHE A 128 -15.29 10.13 -6.37
C PHE A 128 -14.40 10.83 -5.34
N LEU A 129 -14.99 11.80 -4.63
CA LEU A 129 -14.44 12.40 -3.44
C LEU A 129 -15.37 12.00 -2.29
N CYS A 130 -14.82 11.32 -1.30
CA CYS A 130 -15.51 10.89 -0.10
C CYS A 130 -15.02 11.74 1.08
N ILE A 131 -15.97 12.15 1.92
CA ILE A 131 -15.71 12.80 3.21
C ILE A 131 -16.32 11.88 4.25
N GLU A 132 -15.51 11.39 5.18
CA GLU A 132 -16.01 10.48 6.22
C GLU A 132 -16.84 11.24 7.27
N ALA A 133 -17.88 10.58 7.78
CA ALA A 133 -18.70 11.13 8.86
C ALA A 133 -17.93 11.27 10.19
N SER A 134 -16.82 10.53 10.34
CA SER A 134 -15.91 10.61 11.48
C SER A 134 -15.11 11.91 11.57
N ASP A 135 -15.15 12.76 10.54
CA ASP A 135 -14.43 14.02 10.54
C ASP A 135 -15.02 15.00 11.57
N PRO A 136 -14.19 15.64 12.43
CA PRO A 136 -14.67 16.63 13.40
C PRO A 136 -15.45 17.81 12.81
N ARG A 137 -15.27 18.09 11.51
CA ARG A 137 -15.96 19.15 10.78
C ARG A 137 -17.08 18.66 9.87
N PHE A 138 -17.40 17.37 9.92
CA PHE A 138 -18.52 16.83 9.17
C PHE A 138 -19.84 17.35 9.74
N ASP A 139 -20.63 17.99 8.88
CA ASP A 139 -22.03 18.31 9.14
C ASP A 139 -22.82 17.94 7.88
N PRO A 140 -23.82 17.03 7.95
CA PRO A 140 -24.51 16.52 6.77
C PRO A 140 -25.06 17.63 5.86
N VAL A 141 -25.55 18.73 6.43
CA VAL A 141 -26.11 19.84 5.65
C VAL A 141 -25.01 20.69 5.03
N ALA A 142 -24.09 21.23 5.84
CA ALA A 142 -23.03 22.11 5.35
C ALA A 142 -22.04 21.38 4.42
N THR A 143 -21.74 20.11 4.67
CA THR A 143 -20.87 19.30 3.83
C THR A 143 -21.54 19.01 2.48
N ARG A 144 -22.85 18.73 2.45
CA ARG A 144 -23.60 18.53 1.20
C ARG A 144 -23.65 19.80 0.36
N GLU A 145 -23.95 20.94 0.96
CA GLU A 145 -23.93 22.25 0.26
C GLU A 145 -22.54 22.56 -0.30
N PHE A 146 -21.50 22.26 0.48
CA PHE A 146 -20.13 22.39 0.02
C PHE A 146 -19.84 21.50 -1.18
N LEU A 147 -20.19 20.21 -1.12
CA LEU A 147 -19.97 19.28 -2.22
C LEU A 147 -20.73 19.71 -3.48
N GLN A 148 -21.95 20.25 -3.34
CA GLN A 148 -22.71 20.82 -4.46
C GLN A 148 -22.04 22.03 -5.10
N SER A 149 -21.36 22.87 -4.32
CA SER A 149 -20.60 24.02 -4.83
C SER A 149 -19.42 23.64 -5.72
N LEU A 150 -18.95 22.38 -5.64
CA LEU A 150 -17.81 21.87 -6.42
C LEU A 150 -18.20 21.34 -7.80
N GLN A 151 -19.44 21.61 -8.27
CA GLN A 151 -19.99 21.12 -9.54
C GLN A 151 -19.93 19.59 -9.70
N PRO A 152 -20.49 18.82 -8.75
CA PRO A 152 -20.50 17.37 -8.84
C PRO A 152 -21.51 16.88 -9.87
N LEU A 153 -21.30 15.69 -10.42
CA LEU A 153 -22.33 14.99 -11.20
C LEU A 153 -23.50 14.55 -10.32
N SER A 154 -23.19 14.13 -9.09
CA SER A 154 -24.16 13.76 -8.08
C SER A 154 -23.52 13.80 -6.69
N VAL A 155 -24.33 14.12 -5.68
CA VAL A 155 -23.97 13.98 -4.26
C VAL A 155 -24.92 12.97 -3.64
N GLU A 156 -24.37 12.00 -2.92
CA GLU A 156 -25.10 10.93 -2.26
C GLU A 156 -24.56 10.78 -0.84
N GLU A 157 -25.47 10.64 0.11
CA GLU A 157 -25.14 10.29 1.49
C GLU A 157 -25.18 8.77 1.58
N VAL A 158 -24.06 8.16 1.92
CA VAL A 158 -23.96 6.70 2.07
C VAL A 158 -24.10 6.39 3.57
N PRO A 159 -25.14 5.65 3.99
CA PRO A 159 -25.26 5.22 5.37
C PRO A 159 -24.17 4.19 5.69
N GLU A 160 -23.73 4.15 6.95
CA GLU A 160 -22.81 3.11 7.47
C GLU A 160 -23.41 1.70 7.34
#